data_AF-A0A6G3XVK4-F1
#
_entry.id   AF-A0A6G3XVK4-F1
#
_cell.length_a   1.000
_cell.length_b   1.000
_cell.length_c   1.000
_cell.angle_alpha   90.00
_cell.angle_beta   90.00
_cell.angle_gamma   90.00
#
_symmetry.space_group_name_H-M   'P 1'
#
loop_
_entity.id
_entity.type
_entity.pdbx_description
1 polymer ?
#
loop_
_entity_poly.entity_id
_entity_poly.type
_entity_poly.pdbx_seq_one_letter_code
_entity_poly.pdbx_strand_id
1 'polypeptide(L)'
;VIVLVVHHIAADQWSARPLLTDLATAYAARTGGDAPAWPPLPVQYADFTLWQRETLGWDDDAPDADGVAAAQLDHWRTALRDLPAELPLPTDRPRPPVPSHRGGFVRFTVPPGTHTAMRTLARTESTSLFMVAHAALAALLARTGAGRDIVIGTPVAGRHDTALDDLVGFFVN
;
A
#
# COMPACT_ATOMS: atom_id res chain seq x y z
N VAL A 1 6.78 -28.61 5.96
CA VAL A 1 6.66 -27.27 5.35
C VAL A 1 5.21 -26.84 5.47
N ILE A 2 4.95 -25.64 5.98
CA ILE A 2 3.60 -25.07 6.05
C ILE A 2 3.54 -23.94 5.01
N VAL A 3 2.45 -23.89 4.24
CA VAL A 3 2.15 -22.81 3.31
C VAL A 3 0.83 -22.18 3.73
N LEU A 4 0.86 -20.89 4.05
CA LEU A 4 -0.32 -20.11 4.39
C LEU A 4 -0.62 -19.16 3.23
N VAL A 5 -1.80 -19.28 2.63
CA VAL A 5 -2.28 -18.41 1.56
C VAL A 5 -3.47 -17.64 2.09
N VAL A 6 -3.35 -16.32 2.13
CA VAL A 6 -4.43 -15.41 2.52
C VAL A 6 -4.79 -14.57 1.31
N HIS A 7 -6.08 -14.49 1.00
CA HIS A 7 -6.55 -13.61 -0.07
C HIS A 7 -6.39 -12.15 0.37
N HIS A 8 -5.97 -11.27 -0.54
CA HIS A 8 -5.67 -9.86 -0.20
C HIS A 8 -6.88 -9.10 0.38
N ILE A 9 -8.10 -9.54 0.11
CA ILE A 9 -9.32 -8.98 0.73
C ILE A 9 -9.31 -9.06 2.27
N ALA A 10 -8.58 -10.02 2.84
CA ALA A 10 -8.56 -10.29 4.27
C ALA A 10 -7.24 -9.85 4.95
N ALA A 11 -6.21 -9.50 4.18
CA ALA A 11 -4.91 -9.14 4.71
C ALA A 11 -4.08 -8.28 3.75
N ASP A 12 -3.40 -7.29 4.32
CA ASP A 12 -2.32 -6.54 3.68
C ASP A 12 -0.93 -7.06 4.08
N GLN A 13 0.12 -6.40 3.58
CA GLN A 13 1.51 -6.76 3.88
C GLN A 13 1.86 -6.53 5.35
N TRP A 14 1.23 -5.55 6.01
CA TRP A 14 1.45 -5.25 7.43
C TRP A 14 0.90 -6.38 8.32
N SER A 15 -0.22 -6.98 7.91
CA SER A 15 -0.89 -8.09 8.59
C SER A 15 -0.03 -9.36 8.71
N ALA A 16 1.02 -9.52 7.90
CA ALA A 16 1.88 -10.69 7.94
C ALA A 16 2.57 -10.86 9.31
N ARG A 17 3.05 -9.76 9.92
CA ARG A 17 3.73 -9.81 11.22
C ARG A 17 2.80 -10.24 12.37
N PRO A 18 1.65 -9.59 12.63
CA PRO A 18 0.76 -10.01 13.71
C PRO A 18 0.24 -11.44 13.48
N LEU A 19 -0.15 -11.79 12.23
CA LEU A 19 -0.62 -13.14 11.91
C LEU A 19 0.41 -14.23 12.23
N LEU A 20 1.68 -14.04 11.84
CA LEU A 20 2.74 -15.01 12.12
C LEU A 20 3.12 -15.04 13.61
N THR A 21 3.03 -13.90 14.29
CA THR A 21 3.26 -13.80 15.74
C THR A 21 2.20 -14.59 16.50
N ASP A 22 0.93 -14.40 16.16
CA ASP A 22 -0.18 -15.13 16.80
C ASP A 22 -0.14 -16.62 16.48
N LEU A 23 0.23 -16.99 15.25
CA LEU A 23 0.42 -18.39 14.90
C LEU A 23 1.53 -19.04 15.74
N ALA A 24 2.66 -18.34 15.94
CA ALA A 24 3.76 -18.84 16.76
C ALA A 24 3.36 -18.98 18.24
N THR A 25 2.66 -17.98 18.78
CA THR A 25 2.12 -18.00 20.16
C THR A 25 1.13 -19.15 20.35
N ALA A 26 0.19 -19.30 19.40
CA ALA A 26 -0.78 -20.39 19.40
C ALA A 26 -0.10 -21.75 19.37
N TYR A 27 0.89 -21.91 18.49
CA TYR A 27 1.64 -23.14 18.35
C TYR A 27 2.37 -23.50 19.65
N ALA A 28 3.10 -22.56 20.24
CA ALA A 28 3.85 -22.78 21.48
C ALA A 28 2.95 -23.23 22.65
N ALA A 29 1.84 -22.50 22.89
CA ALA A 29 0.89 -22.84 23.94
C ALA A 29 0.29 -24.25 23.73
N ARG A 30 -0.12 -24.56 22.49
CA ARG A 30 -0.71 -25.86 22.16
C ARG A 30 0.27 -27.01 22.29
N THR A 31 1.55 -26.81 21.97
CA THR A 31 2.59 -27.82 22.21
C THR A 31 2.90 -28.04 23.69
N GLY A 32 2.61 -27.05 24.54
CA GLY A 32 2.69 -27.15 26.00
C GLY A 32 1.45 -27.78 26.67
N GLY A 33 0.36 -28.01 25.91
CA GLY A 33 -0.91 -28.50 26.46
C GLY A 33 -1.86 -27.39 26.94
N ASP A 34 -1.50 -26.13 26.73
CA ASP A 34 -2.27 -24.98 27.18
C ASP A 34 -3.15 -24.37 26.06
N ALA A 35 -4.05 -23.49 26.47
CA ALA A 35 -4.72 -22.57 25.54
C ALA A 35 -3.86 -21.33 25.32
N PRO A 36 -3.75 -20.84 24.07
CA PRO A 36 -3.07 -19.59 23.85
C PRO A 36 -3.87 -18.44 24.45
N ALA A 37 -3.13 -17.46 24.96
CA ALA A 37 -3.67 -16.28 25.58
C ALA A 37 -3.04 -15.04 24.94
N TRP A 38 -3.91 -14.08 24.59
CA TRP A 38 -3.52 -12.78 24.06
C TRP A 38 -4.31 -11.69 24.78
N PRO A 39 -3.77 -10.47 24.90
CA PRO A 39 -4.61 -9.33 25.18
C PRO A 39 -5.68 -9.22 24.08
N PRO A 40 -6.95 -8.90 24.42
CA PRO A 40 -7.96 -8.67 23.41
C PRO A 40 -7.57 -7.47 22.53
N LEU A 41 -7.84 -7.57 21.23
CA LEU A 41 -7.65 -6.44 20.31
C LEU A 41 -8.62 -5.30 20.71
N PRO A 42 -8.18 -4.04 20.69
CA PRO A 42 -9.01 -2.90 21.08
C PRO A 42 -10.18 -2.67 20.11
N VAL A 43 -10.01 -3.07 18.85
CA VAL A 43 -11.01 -2.99 17.77
C VAL A 43 -10.91 -4.22 16.86
N GLN A 44 -11.97 -4.49 16.12
CA GLN A 44 -12.04 -5.49 15.06
C GLN A 44 -12.07 -4.82 13.67
N TYR A 45 -11.83 -5.59 12.61
CA TYR A 45 -11.89 -5.06 11.24
C TYR A 45 -13.28 -4.50 10.90
N ALA A 46 -14.34 -5.08 11.47
CA ALA A 46 -15.70 -4.56 11.32
C ALA A 46 -15.81 -3.12 11.86
N ASP A 47 -15.23 -2.84 13.03
CA ASP A 47 -15.23 -1.52 13.64
C ASP A 47 -14.50 -0.50 12.75
N PHE A 48 -13.38 -0.90 12.14
CA PHE A 48 -12.68 -0.08 11.14
C PHE A 48 -13.56 0.23 9.93
N THR A 49 -14.28 -0.76 9.39
CA THR A 49 -15.16 -0.53 8.22
C THR A 49 -16.34 0.38 8.53
N LEU A 50 -16.91 0.28 9.74
CA LEU A 50 -17.98 1.15 10.20
C LEU A 50 -17.47 2.58 10.40
N TRP A 51 -16.33 2.73 11.07
CA TRP A 51 -15.66 4.03 11.24
C TRP A 51 -15.33 4.70 9.89
N GLN A 52 -14.82 3.94 8.92
CA GLN A 52 -14.49 4.47 7.60
C GLN A 52 -15.76 4.96 6.88
N ARG A 53 -16.84 4.19 6.92
CA ARG A 53 -18.14 4.55 6.33
C ARG A 53 -18.70 5.84 6.94
N GLU A 54 -18.69 5.93 8.27
CA GLU A 54 -19.14 7.11 9.02
C GLU A 54 -18.28 8.34 8.68
N THR A 55 -16.95 8.19 8.69
CA THR A 55 -16.01 9.28 8.40
C THR A 55 -16.14 9.81 6.97
N LEU A 56 -16.48 8.95 6.01
CA LEU A 56 -16.67 9.32 4.61
C LEU A 56 -18.08 9.83 4.29
N GLY A 57 -19.04 9.72 5.22
CA GLY A 57 -20.43 10.14 5.01
C GLY A 57 -21.15 9.32 3.94
N TRP A 58 -20.83 8.04 3.78
CA TRP A 58 -21.41 7.16 2.75
C TRP A 58 -22.85 6.69 3.04
N ASP A 59 -23.41 7.04 4.19
CA ASP A 59 -24.82 6.79 4.51
C ASP A 59 -25.78 7.79 3.85
N ASP A 60 -25.25 8.90 3.33
CA ASP A 60 -26.00 9.92 2.60
C ASP A 60 -25.77 9.79 1.08
N ASP A 61 -26.77 10.14 0.26
CA ASP A 61 -26.69 10.09 -1.21
C ASP A 61 -25.54 10.95 -1.80
N ALA A 62 -24.93 11.82 -0.98
CA ALA A 62 -23.72 12.58 -1.27
C ALA A 62 -22.93 12.86 0.01
N PRO A 63 -21.59 12.94 -0.04
CA PRO A 63 -20.78 13.41 1.10
C PRO A 63 -21.22 14.81 1.52
N ASP A 64 -21.13 15.12 2.82
CA ASP A 64 -21.31 16.48 3.32
C ASP A 64 -20.42 17.45 2.52
N ALA A 65 -21.04 18.47 1.92
CA ALA A 65 -20.38 19.41 1.01
C ALA A 65 -19.23 20.18 1.69
N ASP A 66 -19.33 20.36 3.01
CA ASP A 66 -18.31 21.02 3.84
C ASP A 66 -17.40 20.01 4.59
N GLY A 67 -17.57 18.71 4.34
CA GLY A 67 -16.84 17.63 4.99
C GLY A 67 -15.42 17.37 4.44
N VAL A 68 -14.57 16.74 5.25
CA VAL A 68 -13.19 16.38 4.87
C VAL A 68 -13.14 15.50 3.61
N ALA A 69 -14.10 14.59 3.45
CA ALA A 69 -14.18 13.72 2.29
C ALA A 69 -14.44 14.51 0.98
N ALA A 70 -15.29 15.53 1.01
CA ALA A 70 -15.56 16.39 -0.14
C ALA A 70 -14.31 17.18 -0.55
N ALA A 71 -13.59 17.75 0.41
CA ALA A 71 -12.34 18.48 0.16
C ALA A 71 -11.23 17.58 -0.42
N GLN A 72 -11.06 16.37 0.12
CA GLN A 72 -10.10 15.40 -0.41
C GLN A 72 -10.48 14.93 -1.82
N LEU A 73 -11.78 14.74 -2.08
CA LEU A 73 -12.26 14.36 -3.41
C LEU A 73 -12.04 15.46 -4.45
N ASP A 74 -12.25 16.73 -4.08
CA ASP A 74 -11.96 17.87 -4.96
C ASP A 74 -10.46 17.98 -5.27
N HIS A 75 -9.61 17.77 -4.24
CA HIS A 75 -8.17 17.70 -4.44
C HIS A 75 -7.80 16.63 -5.49
N TRP A 76 -8.31 15.40 -5.36
CA TRP A 76 -8.01 14.33 -6.31
C TRP A 76 -8.58 14.58 -7.70
N ARG A 77 -9.80 15.13 -7.82
CA ARG A 77 -10.37 15.53 -9.12
C ARG A 77 -9.51 16.56 -9.84
N THR A 78 -8.88 17.45 -9.08
CA THR A 78 -8.00 18.48 -9.63
C THR A 78 -6.60 17.93 -9.92
N ALA A 79 -6.01 17.18 -9.00
CA ALA A 79 -4.67 16.61 -9.14
C ALA A 79 -4.58 15.56 -10.25
N LEU A 80 -5.67 14.83 -10.52
CA LEU A 80 -5.75 13.76 -11.51
C LEU A 80 -6.52 14.19 -12.77
N ARG A 81 -6.70 15.50 -12.98
CA ARG A 81 -7.38 16.02 -14.16
C ARG A 81 -6.55 15.76 -15.41
N ASP A 82 -7.22 15.44 -16.51
CA ASP A 82 -6.64 15.28 -17.85
C ASP A 82 -5.56 14.19 -17.96
N LEU A 83 -5.52 13.25 -17.00
CA LEU A 83 -4.56 12.17 -17.03
C LEU A 83 -4.71 11.29 -18.28
N PRO A 84 -3.58 10.83 -18.86
CA PRO A 84 -3.63 9.85 -19.93
C PRO A 84 -4.24 8.55 -19.41
N ALA A 85 -5.11 7.94 -20.21
CA ALA A 85 -5.73 6.65 -19.88
C ALA A 85 -4.69 5.52 -19.75
N GLU A 86 -3.56 5.64 -20.44
CA GLU A 86 -2.48 4.67 -20.40
C GLU A 86 -1.12 5.37 -20.59
N LEU A 87 -0.12 4.90 -19.84
CA LEU A 87 1.26 5.33 -20.00
C LEU A 87 1.91 4.55 -21.15
N PRO A 88 2.50 5.22 -22.17
CA PRO A 88 3.10 4.55 -23.32
C PRO A 88 4.46 3.94 -22.91
N LEU A 89 4.45 2.67 -22.53
CA LEU A 89 5.65 1.92 -22.18
C LEU A 89 6.17 1.11 -23.38
N PRO A 90 7.49 0.88 -23.48
CA PRO A 90 8.10 0.06 -24.52
C PRO A 90 7.80 -1.44 -24.26
N THR A 91 6.56 -1.84 -24.52
CA THR A 91 6.07 -3.20 -24.30
C THR A 91 6.42 -4.12 -25.46
N ASP A 92 6.79 -5.37 -25.16
CA ASP A 92 7.14 -6.36 -26.18
C ASP A 92 5.90 -6.89 -26.95
N ARG A 93 4.70 -6.71 -26.38
CA ARG A 93 3.44 -7.25 -26.90
C ARG A 93 2.30 -6.26 -26.63
N PRO A 94 1.28 -6.20 -27.51
CA PRO A 94 0.10 -5.37 -27.28
C PRO A 94 -0.68 -5.83 -26.04
N ARG A 95 -1.36 -4.88 -25.39
CA ARG A 95 -2.21 -5.15 -24.22
C ARG A 95 -3.41 -6.01 -24.63
N PRO A 96 -3.65 -7.18 -23.99
CA PRO A 96 -4.83 -7.99 -24.27
C PRO A 96 -6.08 -7.38 -23.61
N PRO A 97 -7.30 -7.65 -24.13
CA PRO A 97 -8.54 -7.15 -23.55
C PRO A 97 -8.86 -7.77 -22.18
N VAL A 98 -8.32 -8.96 -21.89
CA VAL A 98 -8.46 -9.65 -20.61
C VAL A 98 -7.07 -9.89 -20.00
N PRO A 99 -6.80 -9.38 -18.79
CA PRO A 99 -5.52 -9.60 -18.12
C PRO A 99 -5.38 -11.06 -17.67
N SER A 100 -4.20 -11.63 -17.85
CA SER A 100 -3.89 -12.99 -17.34
C SER A 100 -3.53 -13.02 -15.85
N HIS A 101 -3.24 -11.84 -15.26
CA HIS A 101 -2.67 -11.67 -13.92
C HIS A 101 -1.35 -12.42 -13.65
N ARG A 102 -0.72 -12.99 -14.69
CA ARG A 102 0.60 -13.62 -14.57
C ARG A 102 1.70 -12.56 -14.58
N GLY A 103 2.53 -12.55 -13.54
CA GLY A 103 3.70 -11.69 -13.41
C GLY A 103 5.02 -12.46 -13.40
N GLY A 104 6.12 -11.72 -13.53
CA GLY A 104 7.50 -12.22 -13.36
C GLY A 104 8.30 -11.27 -12.47
N PHE A 105 9.47 -11.70 -12.01
CA PHE A 105 10.35 -10.91 -11.14
C PHE A 105 11.77 -10.86 -11.70
N VAL A 106 12.31 -9.65 -11.81
CA VAL A 106 13.74 -9.42 -12.05
C VAL A 106 14.32 -8.81 -10.78
N ARG A 107 15.21 -9.54 -10.12
CA ARG A 107 15.91 -9.05 -8.93
C ARG A 107 17.16 -8.30 -9.36
N PHE A 108 17.35 -7.12 -8.76
CA PHE A 108 18.57 -6.35 -8.91
C PHE A 108 18.98 -5.78 -7.55
N THR A 109 20.21 -5.28 -7.45
CA THR A 109 20.73 -4.68 -6.23
C THR A 109 21.29 -3.30 -6.55
N VAL A 110 20.97 -2.32 -5.71
CA VAL A 110 21.59 -1.00 -5.77
C VAL A 110 22.94 -1.08 -5.06
N PRO A 111 24.07 -0.81 -5.73
CA PRO A 111 25.38 -0.87 -5.10
C PRO A 111 25.46 0.04 -3.86
N PRO A 112 26.22 -0.33 -2.82
CA PRO A 112 26.31 0.46 -1.58
C PRO A 112 26.72 1.93 -1.80
N GLY A 113 27.61 2.19 -2.76
CA GLY A 113 28.02 3.54 -3.13
C GLY A 113 26.86 4.38 -3.68
N THR A 114 26.05 3.82 -4.58
CA THR A 114 24.86 4.47 -5.13
C THR A 114 23.82 4.74 -4.06
N HIS A 115 23.54 3.76 -3.19
CA HIS A 115 22.62 3.94 -2.07
C HIS A 115 23.08 5.07 -1.12
N THR A 116 24.38 5.12 -0.84
CA THR A 116 24.95 6.20 0.00
C THR A 116 24.80 7.56 -0.66
N ALA A 117 25.06 7.67 -1.96
CA ALA A 117 24.85 8.90 -2.72
C ALA A 117 23.38 9.35 -2.71
N MET A 118 22.43 8.42 -2.90
CA MET A 118 20.99 8.71 -2.82
C MET A 118 20.58 9.24 -1.44
N ARG A 119 21.12 8.64 -0.35
CA ARG A 119 20.86 9.13 1.02
C ARG A 119 21.44 10.51 1.27
N THR A 120 22.62 10.80 0.72
CA THR A 120 23.21 12.14 0.80
C THR A 120 22.35 13.15 0.05
N LEU A 121 21.95 12.85 -1.18
CA LEU A 121 21.07 13.71 -1.98
C LEU A 121 19.75 14.00 -1.25
N ALA A 122 19.12 12.97 -0.68
CA ALA A 122 17.89 13.12 0.10
C ALA A 122 18.07 14.15 1.23
N ARG A 123 19.15 14.06 2.01
CA ARG A 123 19.44 15.03 3.07
C ARG A 123 19.73 16.43 2.54
N THR A 124 20.54 16.55 1.49
CA THR A 124 20.92 17.84 0.91
C THR A 124 19.70 18.60 0.38
N GLU A 125 18.76 17.90 -0.24
CA GLU A 125 17.54 18.47 -0.81
C GLU A 125 16.36 18.51 0.18
N SER A 126 16.58 18.15 1.46
CA SER A 126 15.50 18.04 2.47
C SER A 126 14.32 17.14 2.03
N THR A 127 14.63 16.06 1.30
CA THR A 127 13.68 15.06 0.84
C THR A 127 13.90 13.71 1.52
N SER A 128 12.97 12.78 1.36
CA SER A 128 13.15 11.40 1.82
C SER A 128 13.89 10.57 0.77
N LEU A 129 14.49 9.45 1.19
CA LEU A 129 15.07 8.47 0.26
C LEU A 129 14.01 7.93 -0.73
N PHE A 130 12.76 7.82 -0.27
CA PHE A 130 11.62 7.45 -1.12
C PHE A 130 11.42 8.46 -2.25
N MET A 131 11.40 9.77 -1.97
CA MET A 131 11.26 10.81 -2.98
C MET A 131 12.40 10.75 -4.03
N VAL A 132 13.64 10.51 -3.58
CA VAL A 132 14.78 10.34 -4.49
C VAL A 132 14.61 9.11 -5.39
N ALA A 133 14.20 7.97 -4.83
CA ALA A 133 13.95 6.75 -5.60
C ALA A 133 12.77 6.91 -6.57
N HIS A 134 11.71 7.58 -6.13
CA HIS A 134 10.53 7.89 -6.94
C HIS A 134 10.88 8.81 -8.12
N ALA A 135 11.68 9.86 -7.88
CA ALA A 135 12.18 10.73 -8.93
C ALA A 135 13.08 9.98 -9.92
N ALA A 136 13.93 9.08 -9.44
CA ALA A 136 14.75 8.24 -10.31
C ALA A 136 13.91 7.30 -11.19
N LEU A 137 12.82 6.73 -10.65
CA LEU A 137 11.86 5.92 -11.41
C LEU A 137 11.13 6.76 -12.46
N ALA A 138 10.60 7.93 -12.09
CA ALA A 138 9.94 8.84 -13.04
C ALA A 138 10.88 9.27 -14.17
N ALA A 139 12.14 9.60 -13.85
CA ALA A 139 13.16 9.94 -14.85
C ALA A 139 13.48 8.76 -15.78
N LEU A 140 13.53 7.54 -15.24
CA LEU A 140 13.71 6.32 -16.06
C LEU A 140 12.53 6.09 -17.00
N LEU A 141 11.30 6.21 -16.50
CA LEU A 141 10.08 6.07 -17.31
C LEU A 141 10.04 7.13 -18.42
N ALA A 142 10.32 8.39 -18.10
CA ALA A 142 10.41 9.46 -19.09
C ALA A 142 11.43 9.15 -20.20
N ARG A 143 12.63 8.69 -19.81
CA ARG A 143 13.70 8.32 -20.75
C ARG A 143 13.40 7.08 -21.60
N THR A 144 12.47 6.24 -21.16
CA THR A 144 12.07 5.01 -21.88
C THR A 144 10.84 5.21 -22.77
N GLY A 145 10.33 6.44 -22.87
CA GLY A 145 9.26 6.80 -23.80
C GLY A 145 7.90 7.06 -23.16
N ALA A 146 7.80 7.02 -21.82
CA ALA A 146 6.55 7.25 -21.09
C ALA A 146 6.00 8.70 -21.19
N GLY A 147 6.77 9.62 -21.78
CA GLY A 147 6.40 11.02 -21.90
C GLY A 147 6.89 11.86 -20.72
N ARG A 148 6.25 13.02 -20.52
CA ARG A 148 6.62 14.00 -19.48
C ARG A 148 5.64 14.07 -18.32
N ASP A 149 4.43 13.56 -18.52
CA ASP A 149 3.40 13.46 -17.49
C ASP A 149 3.24 11.99 -17.11
N ILE A 150 3.69 11.64 -15.91
CA ILE A 150 3.88 10.24 -15.48
C ILE A 150 3.23 10.08 -14.12
N VAL A 151 2.20 9.24 -14.07
CA VAL A 151 1.52 8.88 -12.83
C VAL A 151 2.08 7.58 -12.30
N ILE A 152 2.52 7.60 -11.04
CA ILE A 152 3.05 6.45 -10.34
C ILE A 152 2.23 6.29 -9.06
N GLY A 153 1.48 5.19 -8.97
CA GLY A 153 0.75 4.85 -7.74
C GLY A 153 1.70 4.30 -6.69
N THR A 154 1.52 4.73 -5.44
CA THR A 154 2.30 4.22 -4.30
C THR A 154 1.36 3.86 -3.16
N PRO A 155 1.38 2.62 -2.66
CA PRO A 155 0.50 2.22 -1.58
C PRO A 155 0.91 2.90 -0.27
N VAL A 156 -0.08 3.29 0.53
CA VAL A 156 0.07 3.70 1.93
C VAL A 156 -0.53 2.63 2.83
N ALA A 157 0.05 2.45 4.03
CA ALA A 157 -0.38 1.38 4.94
C ALA A 157 -1.82 1.55 5.44
N GLY A 158 -2.37 2.77 5.41
CA GLY A 158 -3.72 3.09 5.87
C GLY A 158 -3.98 2.94 7.37
N ARG A 159 -2.95 2.56 8.15
CA ARG A 159 -2.99 2.39 9.61
C ARG A 159 -2.50 3.66 10.31
N HIS A 160 -3.41 4.62 10.45
CA HIS A 160 -3.10 5.90 11.10
C HIS A 160 -3.38 5.88 12.61
N ASP A 161 -4.10 4.88 13.10
CA ASP A 161 -4.43 4.66 14.51
C ASP A 161 -3.70 3.43 15.04
N THR A 162 -3.05 3.55 16.21
CA THR A 162 -2.28 2.46 16.82
C THR A 162 -3.16 1.29 17.26
N ALA A 163 -4.47 1.49 17.45
CA ALA A 163 -5.43 0.41 17.69
C ALA A 163 -5.48 -0.62 16.55
N LEU A 164 -5.00 -0.24 15.35
CA LEU A 164 -4.94 -1.10 14.18
C LEU A 164 -3.63 -1.88 14.08
N ASP A 165 -2.59 -1.59 14.85
CA ASP A 165 -1.23 -2.11 14.59
C ASP A 165 -1.14 -3.64 14.58
N ASP A 166 -1.89 -4.29 15.48
CA ASP A 166 -1.89 -5.75 15.64
C ASP A 166 -3.05 -6.43 14.88
N LEU A 167 -3.91 -5.66 14.22
CA LEU A 167 -5.11 -6.19 13.55
C LEU A 167 -4.77 -6.78 12.17
N VAL A 168 -5.18 -8.02 11.92
CA VAL A 168 -5.13 -8.63 10.59
C VAL A 168 -6.34 -8.17 9.78
N GLY A 169 -6.09 -7.57 8.61
CA GLY A 169 -7.13 -7.01 7.75
C GLY A 169 -6.55 -6.31 6.52
N PHE A 170 -7.43 -5.81 5.65
CA PHE A 170 -7.03 -5.05 4.47
C PHE A 170 -7.17 -3.54 4.72
N PHE A 171 -6.05 -2.86 4.96
CA PHE A 171 -6.01 -1.41 5.26
C PHE A 171 -5.27 -0.58 4.22
N VAL A 172 -4.55 -1.22 3.28
CA VAL A 172 -3.78 -0.53 2.24
C VAL A 172 -4.67 0.32 1.35
N ASN A 173 -4.20 1.55 1.08
CA ASN A 173 -4.78 2.48 0.11
C ASN A 173 -3.75 2.82 -0.97
#